data_AF-A0A1G6VMK5-F1
#
_entry.id   AF-A0A1G6VMK5-F1
#
_cell.length_a   1.000
_cell.length_b   1.000
_cell.length_c   1.000
_cell.angle_alpha   90.00
_cell.angle_beta   90.00
_cell.angle_gamma   90.00
#
_symmetry.space_group_name_H-M   'P 1'
#
loop_
_entity.id
_entity.type
_entity.pdbx_description
1 polymer ?
#
loop_
_entity_poly.entity_id
_entity_poly.type
_entity_poly.pdbx_seq_one_letter_code
_entity_poly.pdbx_strand_id
1 'polypeptide(L)'
;MTETAPSDVKDVLKKGLATYDIDVVDDVKVISSHEDKYKVEVPYDGELLFDNILSNYGTLLYNKEGEIDWKGVRSGKLVVTVDLDN
;
A
#
# COMPACT_ATOMS: atom_id res chain seq x y z
N MET A 1 4.16 -19.81 1.97
CA MET A 1 4.89 -19.27 0.80
C MET A 1 4.51 -17.80 0.71
N THR A 2 5.42 -16.89 0.36
CA THR A 2 5.05 -15.48 0.10
C THR A 2 4.55 -15.39 -1.32
N GLU A 3 3.30 -14.95 -1.50
CA GLU A 3 2.69 -14.78 -2.82
C GLU A 3 2.88 -13.35 -3.31
N THR A 4 3.01 -13.17 -4.61
CA THR A 4 3.02 -11.85 -5.24
C THR A 4 1.60 -11.29 -5.29
N ALA A 5 1.43 -10.00 -5.01
CA ALA A 5 0.11 -9.37 -5.02
C ALA A 5 -0.53 -9.37 -6.43
N PRO A 6 -1.87 -9.48 -6.51
CA PRO A 6 -2.63 -9.32 -7.76
C PRO A 6 -2.33 -7.98 -8.46
N SER A 7 -2.60 -7.92 -9.78
CA SER A 7 -2.43 -6.68 -10.57
C SER A 7 -3.20 -5.51 -9.99
N ASP A 8 -4.44 -5.77 -9.57
CA ASP A 8 -5.37 -4.72 -9.14
C ASP A 8 -4.87 -4.07 -7.84
N VAL A 9 -4.34 -4.88 -6.93
CA VAL A 9 -3.66 -4.40 -5.71
C VAL A 9 -2.44 -3.55 -6.07
N LYS A 10 -1.61 -4.00 -7.02
CA LYS A 10 -0.43 -3.23 -7.47
C LYS A 10 -0.83 -1.89 -8.10
N ASP A 11 -1.92 -1.84 -8.85
CA ASP A 11 -2.39 -0.63 -9.52
C ASP A 11 -2.96 0.40 -8.53
N VAL A 12 -3.76 -0.06 -7.57
CA VAL A 12 -4.25 0.78 -6.46
C VAL A 12 -3.08 1.39 -5.70
N LEU A 13 -2.08 0.57 -5.33
CA LEU A 13 -0.89 1.03 -4.64
C LEU A 13 -0.10 2.06 -5.44
N LYS A 14 0.18 1.79 -6.72
CA LYS A 14 0.93 2.73 -7.58
C LYS A 14 0.23 4.07 -7.68
N LYS A 15 -1.07 4.08 -7.94
CA LYS A 15 -1.84 5.32 -8.08
C LYS A 15 -1.98 6.07 -6.76
N GLY A 16 -2.26 5.35 -5.67
CA GLY A 16 -2.43 5.95 -4.35
C GLY A 16 -1.12 6.54 -3.83
N LEU A 17 -0.03 5.77 -3.89
CA LEU A 17 1.26 6.18 -3.35
C LEU A 17 1.95 7.26 -4.19
N ALA A 18 1.71 7.30 -5.50
CA ALA A 18 2.23 8.38 -6.36
C ALA A 18 1.74 9.78 -5.94
N THR A 19 0.59 9.89 -5.23
CA THR A 19 0.13 11.19 -4.70
C THR A 19 1.02 11.75 -3.59
N TYR A 20 1.92 10.93 -3.05
CA TYR A 20 2.91 11.30 -2.03
C TYR A 20 4.34 11.26 -2.58
N ASP A 21 4.53 11.24 -3.89
CA ASP A 21 5.84 11.07 -4.54
C ASP A 21 6.55 9.77 -4.10
N ILE A 22 5.77 8.70 -3.86
CA ILE A 22 6.25 7.37 -3.52
C ILE A 22 6.02 6.43 -4.70
N ASP A 23 7.10 5.86 -5.23
CA ASP A 23 7.05 4.91 -6.32
C ASP A 23 7.09 3.48 -5.79
N VAL A 24 6.15 2.63 -6.23
CA VAL A 24 6.18 1.20 -5.91
C VAL A 24 7.22 0.51 -6.78
N VAL A 25 8.27 -0.01 -6.16
CA VAL A 25 9.35 -0.73 -6.85
C VAL A 25 9.27 -2.23 -6.54
N ASP A 26 9.72 -3.04 -7.48
CA ASP A 26 9.76 -4.50 -7.36
C ASP A 26 8.38 -5.18 -7.11
N ASP A 27 8.44 -6.46 -6.76
CA ASP A 27 7.26 -7.27 -6.45
C ASP A 27 6.72 -6.99 -5.04
N VAL A 28 5.49 -6.50 -5.02
CA VAL A 28 4.66 -6.41 -3.82
C VAL A 28 4.32 -7.81 -3.31
N LYS A 29 4.61 -8.05 -2.03
CA LYS A 29 4.41 -9.37 -1.40
C LYS A 29 3.17 -9.38 -0.53
N VAL A 30 2.34 -10.40 -0.67
CA VAL A 30 1.18 -10.65 0.21
C VAL A 30 1.66 -11.26 1.52
N ILE A 31 1.32 -10.61 2.62
CA ILE A 31 1.48 -11.12 3.98
C ILE A 31 0.28 -12.00 4.35
N SER A 32 -0.92 -11.51 4.07
CA SER A 32 -2.18 -12.20 4.31
C SER A 32 -3.28 -11.59 3.44
N SER A 33 -4.24 -12.41 3.01
CA SER A 33 -5.45 -11.94 2.34
C SER A 33 -6.68 -12.58 2.96
N HIS A 34 -7.80 -11.86 2.90
CA HIS A 34 -9.12 -12.37 3.26
C HIS A 34 -10.16 -11.64 2.41
N GLU A 35 -10.91 -12.39 1.61
CA GLU A 35 -11.84 -11.81 0.62
C GLU A 35 -11.06 -10.84 -0.29
N ASP A 36 -11.53 -9.60 -0.42
CA ASP A 36 -10.94 -8.54 -1.24
C ASP A 36 -9.97 -7.63 -0.46
N LYS A 37 -9.53 -8.07 0.73
CA LYS A 37 -8.58 -7.37 1.58
C LYS A 37 -7.21 -8.01 1.58
N TYR A 38 -6.20 -7.23 1.22
CA TYR A 38 -4.81 -7.68 1.07
C TYR A 38 -3.90 -6.90 2.00
N LYS A 39 -3.27 -7.57 2.96
CA LYS A 39 -2.15 -7.02 3.70
C LYS A 39 -0.86 -7.33 2.96
N VAL A 40 -0.09 -6.31 2.61
CA VAL A 40 1.07 -6.43 1.72
C VAL A 40 2.31 -5.72 2.26
N GLU A 41 3.48 -6.21 1.86
CA GLU A 41 4.76 -5.49 1.92
C GLU A 41 5.04 -4.86 0.56
N VAL A 42 5.19 -3.55 0.54
CA VAL A 42 5.41 -2.73 -0.66
C VAL A 42 6.85 -2.20 -0.61
N PRO A 43 7.75 -2.72 -1.45
CA PRO A 43 9.02 -2.05 -1.69
C PRO A 43 8.74 -0.73 -2.42
N TYR A 44 9.48 0.31 -2.06
CA TYR A 44 9.25 1.64 -2.60
C TYR A 44 10.57 2.40 -2.79
N ASP A 45 10.54 3.38 -3.69
CA ASP A 45 11.54 4.43 -3.84
C ASP A 45 10.88 5.79 -3.57
N GLY A 46 11.69 6.78 -3.18
CA GLY A 46 11.22 8.11 -2.76
C GLY A 46 11.28 8.34 -1.25
N GLU A 47 10.77 9.50 -0.82
CA GLU A 47 10.86 9.96 0.57
C GLU A 47 9.53 9.83 1.31
N LEU A 48 9.54 9.04 2.39
CA LEU A 48 8.42 8.92 3.29
C LEU A 48 8.45 10.04 4.35
N LEU A 49 7.79 11.16 4.07
CA LEU A 49 7.69 12.25 5.04
C LEU A 49 6.73 11.87 6.18
N PHE A 50 7.28 11.59 7.36
CA PHE A 50 6.51 11.19 8.55
C PHE A 50 5.41 12.20 8.91
N ASP A 51 5.64 13.49 8.70
CA ASP A 51 4.64 14.52 8.98
C ASP A 51 3.38 14.34 8.12
N ASN A 52 3.50 13.88 6.87
CA ASN A 52 2.37 13.59 5.97
C ASN A 52 1.64 12.30 6.34
N ILE A 53 2.21 11.46 7.20
CA ILE A 53 1.63 10.19 7.66
C ILE A 53 0.98 10.39 9.04
N LEU A 54 1.65 11.11 9.94
CA LEU A 54 1.19 11.36 11.30
C LEU A 54 0.09 12.43 11.35
N SER A 55 0.09 13.42 10.46
CA SER A 55 -1.04 14.36 10.31
C SER A 55 -2.31 13.69 9.76
N ASN A 56 -2.15 12.46 9.30
CA ASN A 56 -3.03 11.73 8.41
C ASN A 56 -3.25 10.30 8.96
N TYR A 57 -3.15 10.13 10.29
CA TYR A 57 -3.45 8.87 10.99
C TYR A 57 -4.85 8.38 10.57
N GLY A 58 -4.88 7.36 9.71
CA GLY A 58 -6.12 6.83 9.11
C GLY A 58 -6.38 7.25 7.67
N THR A 59 -5.35 7.68 6.91
CA THR A 59 -5.52 8.02 5.49
C THR A 59 -5.83 6.77 4.68
N LEU A 60 -7.13 6.52 4.58
CA LEU A 60 -7.79 5.93 3.43
C LEU A 60 -7.36 6.73 2.21
N LEU A 61 -6.39 6.24 1.46
CA LEU A 61 -6.25 6.67 0.08
C LEU A 61 -7.42 6.10 -0.68
N TYR A 62 -8.52 6.86 -0.72
CA TYR A 62 -9.68 6.54 -1.53
C TYR A 62 -9.38 6.97 -2.96
N ASN A 63 -8.98 6.02 -3.79
CA ASN A 63 -9.19 6.16 -5.23
C ASN A 63 -10.43 5.34 -5.59
N LYS A 64 -11.13 5.66 -6.68
CA LYS A 64 -12.33 4.91 -7.12
C LYS A 64 -12.05 3.44 -7.50
N GLU A 65 -10.85 2.95 -7.25
CA GLU A 65 -10.37 1.62 -7.59
C GLU A 65 -9.98 0.80 -6.34
N GLY A 66 -9.98 1.41 -5.14
CA GLY A 66 -9.70 0.74 -3.88
C GLY A 66 -9.24 1.70 -2.78
N GLU A 67 -9.17 1.16 -1.56
CA GLU A 67 -8.70 1.87 -0.38
C GLU A 67 -7.35 1.34 0.11
N ILE A 68 -6.44 2.23 0.50
CA ILE A 68 -5.17 1.86 1.14
C ILE A 68 -5.15 2.36 2.58
N ASP A 69 -4.88 1.46 3.51
CA ASP A 69 -4.77 1.71 4.95
C ASP A 69 -3.34 1.41 5.43
N TRP A 70 -2.67 2.44 5.95
CA TRP A 70 -1.28 2.40 6.37
C TRP A 70 -1.08 1.68 7.70
N LYS A 71 -0.21 0.66 7.73
CA LYS A 71 0.13 -0.10 8.95
C LYS A 71 1.53 0.19 9.49
N GLY A 72 2.41 0.74 8.67
CA GLY A 72 3.74 1.20 9.09
C GLY A 72 4.85 0.79 8.13
N VAL A 73 6.08 0.76 8.62
CA VAL A 73 7.27 0.37 7.86
C VAL A 73 7.93 -0.83 8.54
N ARG A 74 8.27 -1.86 7.76
CA ARG A 74 8.95 -3.07 8.23
C ARG A 74 10.12 -3.40 7.31
N SER A 75 11.33 -3.45 7.87
CA SER A 75 12.54 -3.80 7.11
C SER A 75 12.75 -2.95 5.84
N GLY A 76 12.47 -1.65 5.93
CA GLY A 76 12.59 -0.72 4.78
C GLY A 76 11.46 -0.79 3.76
N LYS A 77 10.40 -1.56 4.00
CA LYS A 77 9.21 -1.64 3.13
C LYS A 77 7.99 -1.09 3.82
N LEU A 78 7.04 -0.56 3.04
CA LEU A 78 5.74 -0.17 3.58
C LEU A 78 4.92 -1.42 3.85
N VAL A 79 4.18 -1.39 4.96
CA VAL A 79 3.15 -2.37 5.27
C VAL A 79 1.82 -1.65 5.21
N VAL A 80 0.97 -2.09 4.30
CA VAL A 80 -0.37 -1.51 4.10
C VAL A 80 -1.41 -2.61 3.94
N THR A 81 -2.66 -2.26 4.17
CA THR A 81 -3.83 -3.05 3.80
C THR A 81 -4.49 -2.38 2.60
N VAL A 82 -4.82 -3.16 1.58
CA VAL A 82 -5.56 -2.72 0.40
C VAL A 82 -6.92 -3.40 0.41
N ASP A 83 -7.99 -2.63 0.26
CA ASP A 83 -9.38 -3.10 0.16
C ASP A 83 -9.92 -2.77 -1.25
N LEU A 84 -10.33 -3.79 -2.00
CA LEU A 84 -10.84 -3.63 -3.38
C LEU A 84 -12.37 -3.58 -3.46
N ASP A 85 -13.11 -3.80 -2.37
CA ASP A 85 -14.57 -3.94 -2.37
C ASP A 85 -15.34 -2.60 -2.24
N ASN A 86 -14.72 -1.48 -2.68
CA ASN A 86 -15.25 -0.12 -2.50
C ASN A 86 -15.75 0.54 -3.80
#